data_AF-A0A179SI84-F1
#
_entry.id   AF-A0A179SI84-F1
#
_cell.length_a   1.000
_cell.length_b   1.000
_cell.length_c   1.000
_cell.angle_alpha   90.00
_cell.angle_beta   90.00
_cell.angle_gamma   90.00
#
_symmetry.space_group_name_H-M   'P 1'
#
loop_
_entity.id
_entity.type
_entity.pdbx_description
1 polymer ?
#
loop_
_entity_poly.entity_id
_entity_poly.type
_entity_poly.pdbx_seq_one_letter_code
_entity_poly.pdbx_strand_id
1 'polypeptide(L)'
;MTVAEIQRALLARGYDLGPAGADGDAGARTIAAVTAFQRSAGLVPDGIAGPLTQKALASVDLTERRAEPEQPAWLVLAAHEVGTHEGVGKANNPVVIRYFADAGFGGVKDDATAWCAAFVGAMLKRAGRAPSGSLAARSYEGWGVGLKEPALGCIATKKRAGSAWQGHVGIVVGANASTIYLLGGNQGDAVSIAGFKRGEFTAFRWPADVPLPAATKLPTTIAGAKSGVSEA
;
A
#
# COMPACT_ATOMS: atom_id res chain seq x y z
N MET A 1 8.86 -27.04 -19.25
CA MET A 1 7.63 -26.95 -18.45
C MET A 1 6.51 -27.65 -19.20
N THR A 2 5.64 -28.37 -18.50
CA THR A 2 4.38 -28.88 -19.05
C THR A 2 3.38 -27.74 -19.28
N VAL A 3 2.32 -27.97 -20.07
CA VAL A 3 1.26 -26.96 -20.28
C VAL A 3 0.60 -26.57 -18.95
N ALA A 4 0.32 -27.54 -18.07
CA ALA A 4 -0.22 -27.28 -16.74
C ALA A 4 0.73 -26.44 -15.87
N GLU A 5 2.04 -26.63 -15.96
CA GLU A 5 3.03 -25.78 -15.26
C GLU A 5 3.07 -24.35 -15.80
N ILE A 6 2.97 -24.19 -17.11
CA ILE A 6 2.87 -22.87 -17.76
C ILE A 6 1.60 -22.15 -17.29
N GLN A 7 0.46 -22.84 -17.31
CA GLN A 7 -0.82 -22.32 -16.85
C GLN A 7 -0.79 -21.92 -15.37
N ARG A 8 -0.21 -22.74 -14.50
CA ARG A 8 -0.01 -22.38 -13.08
C ARG A 8 0.87 -21.15 -12.92
N ALA A 9 1.95 -21.04 -13.70
CA ALA A 9 2.85 -19.89 -13.65
C ALA A 9 2.18 -18.59 -14.15
N LEU A 10 1.23 -18.69 -15.09
CA LEU A 10 0.40 -17.60 -15.57
C LEU A 10 -0.66 -17.19 -14.53
N LEU A 11 -1.40 -18.15 -13.96
CA LEU A 11 -2.37 -17.89 -12.89
C LEU A 11 -1.71 -17.23 -11.67
N ALA A 12 -0.53 -17.70 -11.26
CA ALA A 12 0.24 -17.12 -10.15
C ALA A 12 0.68 -15.67 -10.41
N ARG A 13 0.69 -15.23 -11.67
CA ARG A 13 0.99 -13.85 -12.09
C ARG A 13 -0.27 -13.05 -12.42
N GLY A 14 -1.45 -13.61 -12.17
CA GLY A 14 -2.73 -12.93 -12.34
C GLY A 14 -3.31 -12.95 -13.76
N TYR A 15 -2.76 -13.78 -14.67
CA TYR A 15 -3.38 -13.94 -16.00
C TYR A 15 -4.59 -14.87 -15.93
N ASP A 16 -5.68 -14.46 -16.57
CA ASP A 16 -6.92 -15.22 -16.62
C ASP A 16 -6.87 -16.34 -17.67
N LEU A 17 -7.10 -17.57 -17.22
CA LEU A 17 -7.24 -18.75 -18.08
C LEU A 17 -8.70 -19.23 -18.19
N GLY A 18 -9.63 -18.51 -17.56
CA GLY A 18 -11.03 -18.89 -17.43
C GLY A 18 -11.26 -20.02 -16.41
N PRO A 19 -12.51 -20.52 -16.32
CA PRO A 19 -12.93 -21.48 -15.30
C PRO A 19 -12.19 -22.82 -15.31
N ALA A 20 -11.59 -23.21 -16.44
CA ALA A 20 -10.81 -24.44 -16.54
C ALA A 20 -9.43 -24.34 -15.84
N GLY A 21 -8.90 -23.12 -15.67
CA GLY A 21 -7.66 -22.87 -14.95
C GLY A 21 -6.46 -23.55 -15.59
N ALA A 22 -5.73 -24.35 -14.80
CA ALA A 22 -4.58 -25.13 -15.25
C ALA A 22 -4.99 -26.57 -15.56
N ASP A 23 -5.74 -26.74 -16.65
CA ASP A 23 -6.30 -28.00 -17.14
C ASP A 23 -5.31 -28.86 -17.95
N GLY A 24 -4.15 -28.31 -18.32
CA GLY A 24 -3.15 -28.98 -19.16
C GLY A 24 -3.37 -28.78 -20.66
N ASP A 25 -4.39 -28.03 -21.08
CA ASP A 25 -4.74 -27.80 -22.47
C ASP A 25 -4.31 -26.40 -22.96
N ALA A 26 -3.57 -26.38 -24.07
CA ALA A 26 -3.10 -25.15 -24.70
C ALA A 26 -4.19 -24.52 -25.59
N GLY A 27 -5.39 -24.34 -25.04
CA GLY A 27 -6.52 -23.73 -25.74
C GLY A 27 -6.37 -22.22 -25.97
N ALA A 28 -7.35 -21.62 -26.65
CA ALA A 28 -7.31 -20.20 -27.03
C ALA A 28 -7.05 -19.23 -25.84
N ARG A 29 -7.55 -19.55 -24.64
CA ARG A 29 -7.28 -18.76 -23.43
C ARG A 29 -5.84 -18.89 -22.93
N THR A 30 -5.29 -20.11 -22.92
CA THR A 30 -3.88 -20.34 -22.58
C THR A 30 -2.97 -19.59 -23.55
N ILE A 31 -3.25 -19.64 -24.85
CA ILE A 31 -2.50 -18.90 -25.88
C ILE A 31 -2.61 -17.39 -25.63
N ALA A 32 -3.81 -16.87 -25.40
CA ALA A 32 -4.02 -15.44 -25.12
C ALA A 32 -3.27 -14.98 -23.86
N ALA A 33 -3.26 -15.80 -22.80
CA ALA A 33 -2.52 -15.51 -21.57
C ALA A 33 -1.00 -15.56 -21.77
N VAL A 34 -0.50 -16.51 -22.58
CA VAL A 34 0.92 -16.54 -22.98
C VAL A 34 1.28 -15.31 -23.79
N THR A 35 0.47 -14.92 -24.78
CA THR A 35 0.67 -13.69 -25.57
C THR A 35 0.70 -12.45 -24.67
N ALA A 36 -0.24 -12.35 -23.71
CA ALA A 36 -0.28 -11.24 -22.77
C ALA A 36 0.97 -11.20 -21.87
N PHE A 37 1.39 -12.35 -21.36
CA PHE A 37 2.63 -12.48 -20.59
C PHE A 37 3.86 -12.06 -21.39
N GLN A 38 3.98 -12.54 -22.64
CA GLN A 38 5.08 -12.18 -23.52
C GLN A 38 5.14 -10.67 -23.77
N ARG A 39 4.01 -10.00 -24.01
CA ARG A 39 3.94 -8.53 -24.13
C ARG A 39 4.48 -7.84 -22.88
N SER A 40 4.04 -8.26 -21.69
CA SER A 40 4.51 -7.67 -20.44
C SER A 40 5.97 -7.99 -20.10
N ALA A 41 6.49 -9.10 -20.59
CA ALA A 41 7.86 -9.54 -20.36
C ALA A 41 8.85 -9.02 -21.43
N GLY A 42 8.40 -8.18 -22.37
CA GLY A 42 9.24 -7.68 -23.48
C GLY A 42 9.68 -8.76 -24.47
N LEU A 43 8.93 -9.86 -24.57
CA LEU A 43 9.19 -10.96 -25.50
C LEU A 43 8.35 -10.83 -26.77
N VAL A 44 8.70 -11.57 -27.81
CA VAL A 44 7.88 -11.70 -29.02
C VAL A 44 6.52 -12.31 -28.63
N PRO A 45 5.38 -11.62 -28.87
CA PRO A 45 4.08 -12.06 -28.42
C PRO A 45 3.43 -13.02 -29.42
N ASP A 46 4.07 -14.16 -29.65
CA ASP A 46 3.63 -15.20 -30.59
C ASP A 46 2.61 -16.20 -30.00
N GLY A 47 2.34 -16.12 -28.69
CA GLY A 47 1.45 -17.04 -27.99
C GLY A 47 2.04 -18.42 -27.73
N ILE A 48 3.32 -18.61 -28.02
CA ILE A 48 4.04 -19.88 -27.88
C ILE A 48 4.99 -19.79 -26.68
N ALA A 49 4.79 -20.65 -25.69
CA ALA A 49 5.71 -20.76 -24.56
C ALA A 49 7.00 -21.50 -24.97
N GLY A 50 7.84 -20.88 -25.81
CA GLY A 50 9.15 -21.40 -26.20
C GLY A 50 10.21 -21.26 -25.08
N PRO A 51 11.48 -21.66 -25.31
CA PRO A 51 12.50 -21.66 -24.25
C PRO A 51 12.70 -20.32 -23.53
N LEU A 52 12.62 -19.18 -24.25
CA LEU A 52 12.72 -17.85 -23.65
C LEU A 52 11.49 -17.51 -22.79
N THR A 53 10.29 -17.81 -23.27
CA THR A 53 9.04 -17.60 -22.54
C THR A 53 8.93 -18.53 -21.33
N GLN A 54 9.30 -19.81 -21.47
CA GLN A 54 9.39 -20.75 -20.35
C GLN A 54 10.46 -20.31 -19.35
N LYS A 55 11.61 -19.81 -19.80
CA LYS A 55 12.62 -19.23 -18.91
C LYS A 55 12.06 -18.01 -18.16
N ALA A 56 11.30 -17.14 -18.82
CA ALA A 56 10.67 -15.98 -18.19
C ALA A 56 9.52 -16.37 -17.21
N LEU A 57 8.78 -17.43 -17.51
CA LEU A 57 7.75 -18.00 -16.63
C LEU A 57 8.37 -18.73 -15.43
N ALA A 58 9.47 -19.45 -15.65
CA ALA A 58 10.24 -20.19 -14.66
C ALA A 58 11.13 -19.29 -13.80
N SER A 59 11.58 -18.15 -14.35
CA SER A 59 12.01 -17.00 -13.56
C SER A 59 10.77 -16.40 -12.91
N VAL A 60 10.20 -17.14 -11.96
CA VAL A 60 9.84 -16.46 -10.73
C VAL A 60 11.17 -15.91 -10.26
N ASP A 61 11.41 -14.64 -10.52
CA ASP A 61 12.49 -13.96 -9.86
C ASP A 61 12.10 -13.81 -8.38
N LEU A 62 12.13 -14.94 -7.67
CA LEU A 62 12.15 -14.98 -6.20
C LEU A 62 13.48 -14.39 -5.69
N THR A 63 14.45 -14.17 -6.58
CA THR A 63 15.71 -13.52 -6.30
C THR A 63 15.67 -11.99 -6.46
N GLU A 64 14.68 -11.43 -7.17
CA GLU A 64 14.29 -10.01 -7.19
C GLU A 64 13.08 -9.71 -6.30
N ARG A 65 12.36 -10.74 -5.80
CA ARG A 65 11.81 -10.70 -4.42
C ARG A 65 12.93 -10.80 -3.38
N ARG A 66 13.99 -10.02 -3.62
CA ARG A 66 15.19 -9.93 -2.81
C ARG A 66 14.80 -9.25 -1.52
N ALA A 67 14.80 -9.99 -0.41
CA ALA A 67 15.28 -9.56 0.90
C ALA A 67 15.02 -8.09 1.32
N GLU A 68 13.86 -7.51 1.02
CA GLU A 68 13.32 -6.36 1.74
C GLU A 68 12.56 -6.93 2.94
N PRO A 69 12.58 -6.29 4.13
CA PRO A 69 11.72 -6.74 5.22
C PRO A 69 10.30 -6.88 4.66
N GLU A 70 9.62 -8.01 4.88
CA GLU A 70 8.24 -8.22 4.39
C GLU A 70 7.42 -6.98 4.74
N GLN A 71 7.26 -6.09 3.76
CA GLN A 71 6.55 -4.85 4.01
C GLN A 71 5.14 -5.27 4.34
N PRO A 72 4.58 -4.80 5.45
CA PRO A 72 3.28 -5.27 5.85
C PRO A 72 2.25 -4.92 4.76
N ALA A 73 1.26 -5.80 4.55
CA ALA A 73 0.33 -5.67 3.44
C ALA A 73 -0.36 -4.30 3.36
N TRP A 74 -0.65 -3.67 4.51
CA TRP A 74 -1.24 -2.32 4.55
C TRP A 74 -0.28 -1.22 4.06
N LEU A 75 1.04 -1.39 4.22
CA LEU A 75 2.05 -0.49 3.64
C LEU A 75 2.14 -0.68 2.11
N VAL A 76 2.11 -1.92 1.64
CA VAL A 76 2.11 -2.21 0.19
C VAL A 76 0.88 -1.61 -0.48
N LEU A 77 -0.31 -1.81 0.10
CA LEU A 77 -1.55 -1.23 -0.40
C LEU A 77 -1.51 0.30 -0.41
N ALA A 78 -0.98 0.92 0.65
CA ALA A 78 -0.82 2.36 0.72
C ALA A 78 0.08 2.90 -0.40
N ALA A 79 1.15 2.18 -0.74
CA ALA A 79 2.10 2.61 -1.77
C ALA A 79 1.46 2.67 -3.16
N HIS A 80 0.48 1.80 -3.44
CA HIS A 80 -0.28 1.82 -4.70
C HIS A 80 -1.19 3.04 -4.85
N GLU A 81 -1.49 3.75 -3.77
CA GLU A 81 -2.40 4.90 -3.77
C GLU A 81 -1.67 6.24 -3.94
N VAL A 82 -0.33 6.24 -3.94
CA VAL A 82 0.49 7.47 -4.06
C VAL A 82 0.10 8.24 -5.32
N GLY A 83 -0.16 9.54 -5.15
CA GLY A 83 -0.61 10.43 -6.21
C GLY A 83 -2.13 10.63 -6.25
N THR A 84 -2.93 9.82 -5.55
CA THR A 84 -4.36 10.10 -5.37
C THR A 84 -4.56 11.43 -4.67
N HIS A 85 -5.39 12.30 -5.22
CA HIS A 85 -5.70 13.62 -4.67
C HIS A 85 -7.22 13.89 -4.66
N GLU A 86 -7.68 14.91 -3.94
CA GLU A 86 -9.08 15.36 -3.96
C GLU A 86 -9.52 15.76 -5.38
N GLY A 87 -10.83 15.78 -5.62
CA GLY A 87 -11.36 16.20 -6.91
C GLY A 87 -11.17 17.71 -7.12
N VAL A 88 -11.10 18.13 -8.39
CA VAL A 88 -10.85 19.54 -8.71
C VAL A 88 -12.13 20.36 -8.53
N GLY A 89 -12.06 21.43 -7.74
CA GLY A 89 -13.15 22.39 -7.58
C GLY A 89 -14.28 21.88 -6.69
N LYS A 90 -15.51 21.77 -7.20
CA LYS A 90 -16.66 21.21 -6.46
C LYS A 90 -16.89 19.72 -6.73
N ALA A 91 -16.02 19.10 -7.54
CA ALA A 91 -16.13 17.69 -7.86
C ALA A 91 -15.41 16.88 -6.79
N ASN A 92 -16.04 15.81 -6.28
CA ASN A 92 -15.40 14.90 -5.35
C ASN A 92 -14.61 13.83 -6.11
N ASN A 93 -13.45 13.41 -5.61
CA ASN A 93 -12.76 12.24 -6.13
C ASN A 93 -13.40 10.95 -5.57
N PRO A 94 -13.95 10.06 -6.42
CA PRO A 94 -14.57 8.82 -5.96
C PRO A 94 -13.60 7.87 -5.25
N VAL A 95 -12.29 7.96 -5.52
CA VAL A 95 -11.26 7.20 -4.81
C VAL A 95 -11.12 7.68 -3.37
N VAL A 96 -11.13 9.00 -3.14
CA VAL A 96 -11.05 9.58 -1.80
C VAL A 96 -12.31 9.24 -0.99
N ILE A 97 -13.49 9.36 -1.60
CA ILE A 97 -14.76 8.90 -0.99
C ILE A 97 -14.68 7.40 -0.64
N ARG A 98 -14.05 6.59 -1.49
CA ARG A 98 -13.92 5.14 -1.26
C ARG A 98 -13.10 4.83 -0.02
N TYR A 99 -12.12 5.65 0.36
CA TYR A 99 -11.38 5.45 1.61
C TYR A 99 -12.29 5.51 2.83
N PHE A 100 -13.25 6.44 2.87
CA PHE A 100 -14.23 6.49 3.95
C PHE A 100 -15.07 5.21 3.99
N ALA A 101 -15.61 4.78 2.85
CA ALA A 101 -16.41 3.56 2.77
C ALA A 101 -15.62 2.32 3.23
N ASP A 102 -14.38 2.14 2.74
CA ASP A 102 -13.51 1.03 3.11
C ASP A 102 -13.14 1.07 4.59
N ALA A 103 -12.94 2.25 5.17
CA ALA A 103 -12.71 2.42 6.61
C ALA A 103 -13.96 2.11 7.46
N GLY A 104 -15.15 2.01 6.87
CA GLY A 104 -16.43 1.76 7.55
C GLY A 104 -17.34 2.99 7.71
N PHE A 105 -17.05 4.08 7.01
CA PHE A 105 -17.76 5.36 7.06
C PHE A 105 -18.43 5.69 5.72
N GLY A 106 -19.17 4.73 5.13
CA GLY A 106 -19.80 4.89 3.81
C GLY A 106 -20.89 5.98 3.70
N GLY A 107 -21.22 6.66 4.80
CA GLY A 107 -22.11 7.82 4.81
C GLY A 107 -21.43 9.14 4.41
N VAL A 108 -20.09 9.21 4.42
CA VAL A 108 -19.34 10.39 3.98
C VAL A 108 -19.33 10.45 2.45
N LYS A 109 -19.70 11.60 1.89
CA LYS A 109 -19.88 11.78 0.44
C LYS A 109 -19.11 12.97 -0.13
N ASP A 110 -18.43 13.76 0.70
CA ASP A 110 -17.51 14.83 0.32
C ASP A 110 -16.06 14.42 0.62
N ASP A 111 -15.12 14.94 -0.16
CA ASP A 111 -13.67 14.73 0.04
C ASP A 111 -13.00 15.88 0.80
N ALA A 112 -13.70 16.99 1.06
CA ALA A 112 -13.23 18.11 1.88
C ALA A 112 -13.09 17.77 3.38
N THR A 113 -13.63 16.63 3.83
CA THR A 113 -13.40 16.12 5.19
C THR A 113 -11.99 15.55 5.29
N ALA A 114 -11.18 15.98 6.27
CA ALA A 114 -9.85 15.42 6.51
C ALA A 114 -9.82 13.88 6.48
N TRP A 115 -9.15 13.32 5.48
CA TRP A 115 -9.23 11.89 5.13
C TRP A 115 -7.96 11.10 5.46
N CYS A 116 -7.01 11.66 6.22
CA CYS A 116 -5.81 10.94 6.65
C CYS A 116 -6.13 9.65 7.44
N ALA A 117 -7.09 9.70 8.37
CA ALA A 117 -7.53 8.54 9.14
C ALA A 117 -8.38 7.57 8.32
N ALA A 118 -9.19 8.08 7.38
CA ALA A 118 -9.94 7.26 6.44
C ALA A 118 -9.00 6.46 5.54
N PHE A 119 -7.95 7.09 5.01
CA PHE A 119 -6.91 6.44 4.21
C PHE A 119 -6.23 5.31 4.98
N VAL A 120 -5.69 5.60 6.18
CA VAL A 120 -5.05 4.56 7.01
C VAL A 120 -6.03 3.45 7.36
N GLY A 121 -7.27 3.81 7.70
CA GLY A 121 -8.31 2.84 8.03
C GLY A 121 -8.67 1.93 6.85
N ALA A 122 -8.75 2.48 5.65
CA ALA A 122 -8.96 1.73 4.42
C ALA A 122 -7.82 0.75 4.14
N MET A 123 -6.57 1.17 4.29
CA MET A 123 -5.41 0.30 4.07
C MET A 123 -5.38 -0.86 5.05
N LEU A 124 -5.69 -0.60 6.33
CA LEU A 124 -5.80 -1.65 7.35
C LEU A 124 -6.94 -2.63 7.02
N LYS A 125 -8.14 -2.15 6.68
CA LYS A 125 -9.27 -3.01 6.32
C LYS A 125 -8.99 -3.86 5.08
N ARG A 126 -8.43 -3.25 4.02
CA ARG A 126 -8.05 -3.97 2.80
C ARG A 126 -6.98 -5.04 3.08
N ALA A 127 -6.11 -4.81 4.06
CA ALA A 127 -5.15 -5.79 4.56
C ALA A 127 -5.75 -6.82 5.56
N GLY A 128 -7.07 -6.82 5.76
CA GLY A 128 -7.75 -7.74 6.68
C GLY A 128 -7.57 -7.41 8.16
N ARG A 129 -7.22 -6.16 8.50
CA ARG A 129 -7.00 -5.70 9.88
C ARG A 129 -8.08 -4.71 10.32
N ALA A 130 -8.39 -4.72 11.62
CA ALA A 130 -9.33 -3.77 12.20
C ALA A 130 -8.66 -2.40 12.42
N PRO A 131 -9.19 -1.31 11.84
CA PRO A 131 -8.70 0.04 12.10
C PRO A 131 -9.17 0.54 13.47
N SER A 132 -8.79 1.76 13.86
CA SER A 132 -9.23 2.37 15.12
C SER A 132 -10.75 2.57 15.24
N GLY A 133 -11.48 2.49 14.12
CA GLY A 133 -12.92 2.73 14.08
C GLY A 133 -13.31 4.20 14.22
N SER A 134 -12.39 5.13 13.96
CA SER A 134 -12.62 6.57 14.05
C SER A 134 -11.91 7.34 12.92
N LEU A 135 -12.53 8.42 12.46
CA LEU A 135 -11.92 9.38 11.53
C LEU A 135 -11.00 10.40 12.22
N ALA A 136 -10.91 10.37 13.56
CA ALA A 136 -9.94 11.19 14.27
C ALA A 136 -8.53 10.59 14.15
N ALA A 137 -7.57 11.32 13.59
CA ALA A 137 -6.19 10.84 13.42
C ALA A 137 -5.57 10.30 14.72
N ARG A 138 -5.79 10.99 15.84
CA ARG A 138 -5.26 10.62 17.15
C ARG A 138 -5.98 9.44 17.81
N SER A 139 -7.06 8.92 17.22
CA SER A 139 -7.69 7.67 17.70
C SER A 139 -6.73 6.48 17.65
N TYR A 140 -5.74 6.52 16.76
CA TYR A 140 -4.70 5.51 16.71
C TYR A 140 -3.76 5.57 17.92
N GLU A 141 -3.72 6.64 18.72
CA GLU A 141 -2.83 6.71 19.89
C GLU A 141 -3.10 5.63 20.93
N GLY A 142 -4.27 5.00 20.97
CA GLY A 142 -4.57 3.85 21.83
C GLY A 142 -4.74 2.52 21.07
N TRP A 143 -4.52 2.52 19.75
CA TRP A 143 -4.78 1.36 18.89
C TRP A 143 -3.61 0.37 18.86
N GLY A 144 -3.92 -0.93 18.90
CA GLY A 144 -2.92 -1.99 18.77
C GLY A 144 -1.86 -1.98 19.87
N VAL A 145 -0.64 -2.40 19.53
CA VAL A 145 0.52 -2.44 20.42
C VAL A 145 1.37 -1.19 20.24
N GLY A 146 1.85 -0.61 21.35
CA GLY A 146 2.74 0.55 21.34
C GLY A 146 4.19 0.16 21.05
N LEU A 147 4.83 0.88 20.13
CA LEU A 147 6.25 0.77 19.84
C LEU A 147 7.00 1.94 20.47
N LYS A 148 8.19 1.66 21.03
CA LYS A 148 9.07 2.70 21.58
C LYS A 148 9.76 3.53 20.50
N GLU A 149 10.07 2.90 19.37
CA GLU A 149 10.73 3.50 18.21
C GLU A 149 9.91 3.24 16.95
N PRO A 150 10.04 4.08 15.90
CA PRO A 150 9.38 3.84 14.63
C PRO A 150 9.88 2.55 13.98
N ALA A 151 8.98 1.84 13.32
CA ALA A 151 9.27 0.64 12.54
C ALA A 151 8.61 0.76 11.17
N LEU A 152 9.15 0.07 10.16
CA LEU A 152 8.61 0.13 8.80
C LEU A 152 7.16 -0.36 8.80
N GLY A 153 6.25 0.45 8.30
CA GLY A 153 4.83 0.14 8.26
C GLY A 153 4.07 0.42 9.56
N CYS A 154 4.71 0.87 10.65
CA CYS A 154 3.94 1.20 11.85
C CYS A 154 3.05 2.44 11.60
N ILE A 155 1.90 2.46 12.26
CA ILE A 155 0.97 3.59 12.21
C ILE A 155 1.49 4.65 13.18
N ALA A 156 1.72 5.86 12.67
CA ALA A 156 2.28 6.94 13.46
C ALA A 156 1.31 8.11 13.52
N THR A 157 1.12 8.65 14.72
CA THR A 157 0.33 9.85 14.95
C THR A 157 1.24 11.01 15.35
N LYS A 158 0.88 12.22 14.90
CA LYS A 158 1.54 13.46 15.32
C LYS A 158 0.52 14.53 15.70
N LYS A 159 0.94 15.49 16.51
CA LYS A 159 0.17 16.72 16.75
C LYS A 159 0.16 17.59 15.49
N ARG A 160 -0.83 18.47 15.39
CA ARG A 160 -0.74 19.63 14.50
C ARG A 160 -0.28 20.84 15.27
N ALA A 161 0.51 21.69 14.63
CA ALA A 161 0.90 22.96 15.21
C ALA A 161 -0.35 23.78 15.58
N GLY A 162 -0.40 24.30 16.81
CA GLY A 162 -1.51 25.13 17.28
C GLY A 162 -2.78 24.39 17.72
N SER A 163 -2.81 23.06 17.74
CA SER A 163 -3.97 22.30 18.24
C SER A 163 -3.60 21.20 19.23
N ALA A 164 -4.30 21.16 20.36
CA ALA A 164 -4.13 20.16 21.40
C ALA A 164 -4.83 18.83 21.09
N TRP A 165 -5.79 18.81 20.15
CA TRP A 165 -6.64 17.64 19.86
C TRP A 165 -6.59 17.20 18.39
N GLN A 166 -6.31 18.12 17.45
CA GLN A 166 -6.11 17.74 16.05
C GLN A 166 -4.75 17.08 15.86
N GLY A 167 -4.70 16.12 14.94
CA GLY A 167 -3.48 15.40 14.63
C GLY A 167 -3.39 15.07 13.15
N HIS A 168 -2.34 14.33 12.83
CA HIS A 168 -2.17 13.67 11.54
C HIS A 168 -1.77 12.22 11.78
N VAL A 169 -2.17 11.34 10.88
CA VAL A 169 -1.83 9.91 10.94
C VAL A 169 -1.34 9.45 9.58
N GLY A 170 -0.34 8.58 9.59
CA GLY A 170 0.21 7.96 8.40
C GLY A 170 0.99 6.70 8.74
N ILE A 171 1.57 6.10 7.71
CA ILE A 171 2.31 4.85 7.80
C ILE A 171 3.80 5.18 7.68
N VAL A 172 4.62 4.74 8.63
CA VAL A 172 6.06 5.02 8.62
C VAL A 172 6.76 4.30 7.47
N VAL A 173 7.50 5.06 6.65
CA VAL A 173 8.32 4.53 5.54
C VAL A 173 9.81 4.82 5.69
N GLY A 174 10.18 5.68 6.64
CA GLY A 174 11.55 6.03 6.91
C GLY A 174 11.70 6.87 8.18
N ALA A 175 12.92 6.93 8.71
CA ALA A 175 13.24 7.75 9.86
C ALA A 175 14.74 8.04 9.92
N ASN A 176 15.09 9.26 10.35
CA ASN A 176 16.43 9.62 10.77
C ASN A 176 16.37 10.33 12.14
N ALA A 177 17.48 10.95 12.56
CA ALA A 177 17.59 11.59 13.87
C ALA A 177 16.56 12.73 14.08
N SER A 178 16.24 13.50 13.05
CA SER A 178 15.35 14.66 13.15
C SER A 178 13.98 14.45 12.52
N THR A 179 13.85 13.49 11.59
CA THR A 179 12.72 13.40 10.67
C THR A 179 12.14 12.00 10.66
N ILE A 180 10.81 11.90 10.65
CA ILE A 180 10.07 10.67 10.33
C ILE A 180 9.36 10.90 8.99
N TYR A 181 9.44 9.92 8.10
CA TYR A 181 8.77 9.95 6.80
C TYR A 181 7.49 9.11 6.86
N LEU A 182 6.37 9.74 6.54
CA LEU A 182 5.06 9.08 6.47
C LEU A 182 4.57 8.99 5.05
N LEU A 183 4.12 7.79 4.68
CA LEU A 183 3.15 7.60 3.61
C LEU A 183 1.76 7.80 4.18
N GLY A 184 1.06 8.84 3.73
CA GLY A 184 -0.24 9.21 4.28
C GLY A 184 -1.12 9.93 3.27
N GLY A 185 -2.43 9.82 3.47
CA GLY A 185 -3.44 10.60 2.77
C GLY A 185 -3.60 11.99 3.37
N ASN A 186 -4.21 12.89 2.61
CA ASN A 186 -4.41 14.30 2.95
C ASN A 186 -3.13 15.04 3.36
N GLN A 187 -2.05 14.81 2.61
CA GLN A 187 -0.75 15.47 2.75
C GLN A 187 -0.50 16.34 1.52
N GLY A 188 -1.00 17.57 1.53
CA GLY A 188 -0.97 18.43 0.34
C GLY A 188 -2.08 18.06 -0.63
N ASP A 189 -3.28 17.79 -0.10
CA ASP A 189 -4.48 17.27 -0.77
C ASP A 189 -4.22 15.96 -1.53
N ALA A 190 -3.23 15.18 -1.08
CA ALA A 190 -2.77 13.99 -1.78
C ALA A 190 -2.31 12.86 -0.85
N VAL A 191 -2.36 11.64 -1.38
CA VAL A 191 -1.56 10.51 -0.87
C VAL A 191 -0.13 10.71 -1.33
N SER A 192 0.77 10.91 -0.38
CA SER A 192 2.18 11.20 -0.68
C SER A 192 3.09 10.68 0.41
N ILE A 193 4.40 10.73 0.16
CA ILE A 193 5.40 10.59 1.22
C ILE A 193 5.86 11.98 1.66
N ALA A 194 5.79 12.23 2.96
CA ALA A 194 6.15 13.51 3.56
C ALA A 194 7.02 13.33 4.80
N GLY A 195 7.99 14.23 4.96
CA GLY A 195 8.86 14.29 6.13
C GLY A 195 8.32 15.23 7.21
N PHE A 196 8.27 14.76 8.46
CA PHE A 196 7.81 15.52 9.62
C PHE A 196 8.85 15.48 10.75
N LYS A 197 8.90 16.52 11.58
CA LYS A 197 9.85 16.59 12.71
C LYS A 197 9.53 15.50 13.73
N ARG A 198 10.55 14.74 14.14
CA ARG A 198 10.42 13.64 15.11
C ARG A 198 9.73 14.07 16.42
N GLY A 199 9.98 15.29 16.90
CA GLY A 199 9.38 15.83 18.12
C GLY A 199 7.86 16.10 18.04
N GLU A 200 7.24 16.02 16.85
CA GLU A 200 5.79 16.21 16.69
C GLU A 200 4.99 14.93 16.91
N PHE A 201 5.66 13.76 16.89
CA PHE A 201 5.03 12.45 16.98
C PHE A 201 4.61 12.13 18.42
N THR A 202 3.43 11.53 18.54
CA THR A 202 2.79 11.19 19.81
C THR A 202 2.71 9.69 20.05
N ALA A 203 2.64 8.87 19.00
CA ALA A 203 2.64 7.42 19.12
C ALA A 203 3.14 6.73 17.84
N PHE A 204 3.72 5.55 18.04
CA PHE A 204 4.00 4.55 17.01
C PHE A 204 3.26 3.28 17.38
N ARG A 205 2.46 2.74 16.46
CA ARG A 205 1.51 1.67 16.75
C ARG A 205 1.56 0.56 15.71
N TRP A 206 1.37 -0.65 16.20
CA TRP A 206 1.41 -1.88 15.41
C TRP A 206 0.12 -2.68 15.60
N PRO A 207 -0.43 -3.36 14.58
CA PRO A 207 -1.57 -4.24 14.77
C PRO A 207 -1.27 -5.30 15.84
N ALA A 208 -2.19 -5.49 16.79
CA ALA A 208 -1.99 -6.44 17.89
C ALA A 208 -2.02 -7.91 17.46
N ASP A 209 -2.59 -8.17 16.28
CA ASP A 209 -2.78 -9.48 15.66
C ASP A 209 -1.67 -9.84 14.65
N VAL A 210 -0.61 -9.02 14.56
CA VAL A 210 0.55 -9.25 13.71
C VAL A 210 1.79 -9.38 14.60
N PRO A 211 2.69 -10.35 14.35
CA PRO A 211 3.97 -10.43 15.05
C PRO A 211 4.69 -9.08 15.04
N LEU A 212 5.36 -8.74 16.15
CA LEU A 212 6.08 -7.48 16.26
C LEU A 212 7.11 -7.36 15.13
N PRO A 213 7.30 -6.14 14.59
CA PRO A 213 8.20 -5.95 13.46
C PRO A 213 9.63 -6.31 13.85
N ALA A 214 10.34 -6.99 12.96
CA ALA A 214 11.76 -7.23 13.13
C ALA A 214 12.51 -5.88 13.22
N ALA A 215 13.52 -5.82 14.08
CA ALA A 215 14.38 -4.65 14.19
C ALA A 215 15.10 -4.42 12.86
N THR A 216 14.58 -3.49 12.05
CA THR A 216 15.10 -3.20 10.72
C THR A 216 15.56 -1.75 10.66
N LYS A 217 16.68 -1.49 9.97
CA LYS A 217 17.10 -0.12 9.70
C LYS A 217 16.11 0.53 8.75
N LEU A 218 15.44 1.59 9.22
CA LEU A 218 14.58 2.41 8.39
C LEU A 218 15.43 3.20 7.38
N PRO A 219 14.90 3.42 6.15
CA PRO A 219 15.49 4.39 5.24
C PRO A 219 15.62 5.76 5.94
N THR A 220 16.82 6.34 5.87
CA THR A 220 17.12 7.64 6.51
C THR A 220 16.82 8.84 5.61
N THR A 221 16.61 8.58 4.30
CA THR A 221 16.19 9.52 3.27
C THR A 221 15.18 8.81 2.36
N ILE A 222 14.24 9.58 1.79
CA ILE A 222 13.29 9.08 0.80
C ILE A 222 13.30 10.04 -0.39
N ALA A 223 13.62 9.53 -1.58
CA ALA A 223 13.60 10.33 -2.80
C ALA A 223 12.17 10.81 -3.09
N GLY A 224 12.02 12.09 -3.45
CA GLY A 224 10.71 12.69 -3.76
C GLY A 224 9.82 13.00 -2.55
N ALA A 225 10.28 12.73 -1.31
CA ALA A 225 9.53 13.13 -0.11
C ALA A 225 9.50 14.65 0.01
N LYS A 226 8.28 15.21 0.10
CA LYS A 226 8.07 16.65 0.32
C LYS A 226 8.21 16.99 1.81
N SER A 227 8.49 18.26 2.12
CA SER A 227 8.28 18.79 3.48
C SER A 227 6.81 18.63 3.85
N GLY A 228 6.50 18.00 4.98
CA GLY A 228 5.13 17.63 5.31
C GLY A 228 4.25 18.81 5.66
N VAL A 229 3.13 18.94 4.94
CA VAL A 229 1.95 19.73 5.31
C VAL A 229 0.83 18.76 5.70
N SER A 230 -0.07 19.17 6.60
CA SER A 230 -1.22 18.36 7.03
C SER A 230 -2.49 19.21 6.91
N GLU A 231 -3.41 18.92 5.98
CA GLU A 231 -4.66 19.69 5.79
C GLU A 231 -5.80 19.28 6.73
N ALA A 232 -6.53 20.28 7.25
CA ALA A 232 -7.56 20.13 8.29
C ALA A 232 -8.93 19.78 7.72
#